data_AF-A0A2W5KSD0-F1
#
_entry.id   AF-A0A2W5KSD0-F1
#
_cell.length_a   1.000
_cell.length_b   1.000
_cell.length_c   1.000
_cell.angle_alpha   90.00
_cell.angle_beta   90.00
_cell.angle_gamma   90.00
#
_symmetry.space_group_name_H-M   'P 1'
#
loop_
_entity.id
_entity.type
_entity.pdbx_description
1 polymer ?
#
loop_
_entity_poly.entity_id
_entity_poly.type
_entity_poly.pdbx_seq_one_letter_code
_entity_poly.pdbx_strand_id
1 'polypeptide(L)'
;MSVNDDPEWRALAQDWTVPPRADAGTDLPSVAEVRRRARLQTAIFVAELAVCAAAAGALAWRAAHGAAWLPTLTGAAFTAFALLAAIWAWRTRDAGSADSVRDALRLSIGQARTWLRWIVAGYAICAAALVHLAVMQADASPPAPPIAAAAAAFVLATLVALAIAQRRQRRRLSSLRVLQADLDDTGDTER
;
A
#
# COMPACT_ATOMS: atom_id res chain seq x y z
N MET A 1 31.23 18.93 11.66
CA MET A 1 31.14 17.48 11.90
C MET A 1 29.96 16.99 11.08
N SER A 2 30.22 16.17 10.06
CA SER A 2 29.13 15.60 9.27
C SER A 2 28.47 14.49 10.10
N VAL A 3 27.15 14.31 10.00
CA VAL A 3 26.40 13.22 10.67
C VAL A 3 27.00 11.83 10.34
N ASN A 4 27.83 11.72 9.29
CA ASN A 4 28.56 10.50 8.91
C ASN A 4 29.80 10.18 9.76
N ASP A 5 30.31 11.10 10.57
CA ASP A 5 31.56 10.90 11.32
C ASP A 5 31.35 10.30 12.71
N ASP A 6 30.10 10.15 13.13
CA ASP A 6 29.73 9.56 14.41
C ASP A 6 30.16 8.07 14.46
N PRO A 7 30.94 7.66 15.48
CA PRO A 7 31.35 6.26 15.64
C PRO A 7 30.17 5.30 15.74
N GLU A 8 29.01 5.73 16.26
CA GLU A 8 27.79 4.91 16.30
C GLU A 8 27.22 4.68 14.90
N TRP A 9 27.20 5.72 14.06
CA TRP A 9 26.79 5.60 12.65
C TRP A 9 27.75 4.74 11.83
N ARG A 10 29.05 4.76 12.14
CA ARG A 10 30.04 3.88 11.48
C ARG A 10 29.89 2.42 11.89
N ALA A 11 29.62 2.13 13.16
CA ALA A 11 29.34 0.77 13.63
C ALA A 11 28.08 0.21 12.96
N LEU A 12 27.01 1.01 12.85
CA LEU A 12 25.77 0.63 12.18
C LEU A 12 25.93 0.44 10.66
N ALA A 13 26.72 1.29 10.01
CA ALA A 13 26.99 1.18 8.58
C ALA A 13 27.85 -0.05 8.21
N GLN A 14 28.75 -0.46 9.11
CA GLN A 14 29.49 -1.72 8.98
C GLN A 14 28.57 -2.94 9.13
N ASP A 15 27.63 -2.90 10.08
CA ASP A 15 26.63 -3.96 10.25
C ASP A 15 25.69 -4.08 9.03
N TRP A 16 25.48 -2.98 8.29
CA TRP A 16 24.66 -2.95 7.08
C TRP A 16 25.37 -3.28 5.76
N THR A 17 26.70 -3.30 5.75
CA THR A 17 27.49 -3.61 4.53
C THR A 17 28.00 -5.03 4.48
N VAL A 18 28.00 -5.74 5.61
CA VAL A 18 28.23 -7.18 5.64
C VAL A 18 26.93 -7.89 5.25
N PRO A 19 26.89 -8.68 4.16
CA PRO A 19 25.72 -9.48 3.84
C PRO A 19 25.39 -10.39 5.02
N PRO A 20 24.15 -10.40 5.53
CA PRO A 20 23.80 -11.25 6.65
C PRO A 20 24.09 -12.71 6.28
N ARG A 21 24.83 -13.41 7.14
CA ARG A 21 24.71 -14.87 7.17
C ARG A 21 23.23 -15.18 7.40
N ALA A 22 22.69 -16.11 6.62
CA ALA A 22 21.26 -16.39 6.45
C ALA A 22 20.48 -16.79 7.73
N ASP A 23 21.07 -16.65 8.92
CA ASP A 23 20.60 -17.23 10.17
C ASP A 23 20.28 -16.21 11.28
N ALA A 24 20.44 -14.89 11.08
CA ALA A 24 20.10 -13.88 12.09
C ALA A 24 18.95 -12.98 11.64
N GLY A 25 17.85 -13.03 12.39
CA GLY A 25 16.62 -12.30 12.10
C GLY A 25 16.76 -10.78 12.26
N THR A 26 16.19 -10.08 11.29
CA THR A 26 15.76 -8.66 11.31
C THR A 26 16.77 -7.62 10.81
N ASP A 27 17.00 -7.61 9.49
CA ASP A 27 17.60 -6.48 8.78
C ASP A 27 16.77 -5.20 8.97
N LEU A 28 17.35 -4.19 9.61
CA LEU A 28 16.80 -2.84 9.61
C LEU A 28 17.00 -2.20 8.22
N PRO A 29 15.96 -1.57 7.64
CA PRO A 29 16.05 -1.02 6.30
C PRO A 29 16.94 0.24 6.27
N SER A 30 17.89 0.30 5.32
CA SER A 30 18.75 1.48 5.13
C SER A 30 17.95 2.74 4.77
N VAL A 31 18.50 3.93 5.07
CA VAL A 31 17.88 5.24 4.72
C VAL A 31 17.56 5.35 3.24
N ALA A 32 18.43 4.83 2.37
CA ALA A 32 18.21 4.78 0.93
C ALA A 32 16.99 3.91 0.55
N GLU A 33 16.81 2.78 1.23
CA GLU A 33 15.66 1.90 1.01
C GLU A 33 14.35 2.55 1.47
N VAL A 34 14.36 3.23 2.62
CA VAL A 34 13.20 3.99 3.13
C VAL A 34 12.81 5.09 2.13
N ARG A 35 13.78 5.84 1.59
CA ARG A 35 13.55 6.87 0.56
C ARG A 35 13.02 6.27 -0.74
N ARG A 36 13.57 5.14 -1.18
CA ARG A 36 13.09 4.42 -2.37
C ARG A 36 11.64 3.96 -2.21
N ARG A 37 11.30 3.37 -1.06
CA ARG A 37 9.92 2.95 -0.75
C ARG A 37 8.95 4.13 -0.72
N ALA A 38 9.36 5.25 -0.14
CA ALA A 38 8.58 6.48 -0.13
C ALA A 38 8.28 6.99 -1.56
N ARG A 39 9.29 7.01 -2.45
CA ARG A 39 9.10 7.39 -3.87
C ARG A 39 8.17 6.42 -4.60
N LEU A 40 8.33 5.11 -4.37
CA LEU A 40 7.48 4.09 -4.99
C LEU A 40 6.03 4.23 -4.55
N GLN A 41 5.78 4.53 -3.27
CA GLN A 41 4.43 4.80 -2.77
C GLN A 41 3.80 6.01 -3.46
N THR A 42 4.54 7.10 -3.63
CA THR A 42 4.06 8.27 -4.39
C THR A 42 3.74 7.89 -5.83
N ALA A 43 4.60 7.12 -6.49
CA ALA A 43 4.38 6.69 -7.87
C ALA A 43 3.11 5.82 -8.00
N ILE A 44 2.88 4.89 -7.07
CA ILE A 44 1.67 4.06 -7.03
C ILE A 44 0.43 4.94 -6.86
N PHE A 45 0.45 5.87 -5.90
CA PHE A 45 -0.67 6.78 -5.67
C PHE A 45 -0.99 7.64 -6.92
N VAL A 46 0.04 8.20 -7.58
CA VAL A 46 -0.14 8.94 -8.84
C VAL A 46 -0.71 8.06 -9.94
N ALA A 47 -0.24 6.81 -10.06
CA ALA A 47 -0.78 5.87 -11.02
C ALA A 47 -2.27 5.56 -10.76
N GLU A 48 -2.68 5.39 -9.50
CA GLU A 48 -4.08 5.18 -9.15
C GLU A 48 -4.96 6.40 -9.45
N LEU A 49 -4.47 7.61 -9.20
CA LEU A 49 -5.18 8.83 -9.59
C LEU A 49 -5.36 8.91 -11.10
N ALA A 50 -4.33 8.57 -11.87
CA ALA A 50 -4.41 8.53 -13.33
C ALA A 50 -5.44 7.48 -13.82
N VAL A 51 -5.48 6.30 -13.19
CA VAL A 51 -6.49 5.27 -13.48
C VAL A 51 -7.90 5.75 -13.15
N CYS A 52 -8.10 6.41 -11.99
CA CYS A 52 -9.40 6.98 -11.63
C CYS A 52 -9.85 8.07 -12.61
N ALA A 53 -8.93 8.93 -13.05
CA ALA A 53 -9.21 9.97 -14.04
C ALA A 53 -9.59 9.37 -15.41
N ALA A 54 -8.86 8.35 -15.86
CA ALA A 54 -9.18 7.62 -17.08
C ALA A 54 -10.55 6.92 -17.00
N ALA A 55 -10.86 6.30 -15.87
CA ALA A 55 -12.17 5.67 -15.62
C ALA A 55 -13.30 6.70 -15.64
N ALA A 56 -13.13 7.85 -14.99
CA ALA A 56 -14.09 8.95 -15.03
C ALA A 56 -14.32 9.47 -16.46
N GLY A 57 -13.24 9.63 -17.25
CA GLY A 57 -13.34 10.00 -18.66
C GLY A 57 -14.10 8.98 -19.51
N ALA A 58 -13.83 7.68 -19.30
CA ALA A 58 -14.55 6.60 -19.98
C ALA A 58 -16.05 6.58 -19.61
N LEU A 59 -16.39 6.81 -18.35
CA LEU A 59 -17.78 6.90 -17.89
C LEU A 59 -18.50 8.12 -18.48
N ALA A 60 -17.85 9.28 -18.50
CA ALA A 60 -18.39 10.49 -19.12
C ALA A 60 -18.64 10.28 -20.63
N TRP A 61 -17.68 9.65 -21.33
CA TRP A 61 -17.85 9.28 -22.73
C TRP A 61 -19.04 8.34 -22.93
N ARG A 62 -19.16 7.28 -22.13
CA ARG A 62 -20.30 6.34 -22.20
C ARG A 62 -21.63 7.03 -21.94
N ALA A 63 -21.70 7.90 -20.93
CA ALA A 63 -22.90 8.67 -20.62
C ALA A 63 -23.32 9.56 -21.79
N ALA A 64 -22.36 10.22 -22.46
CA ALA A 64 -22.62 11.06 -23.63
C ALA A 64 -23.12 10.27 -24.86
N HIS A 65 -22.86 8.96 -24.93
CA HIS A 65 -23.25 8.09 -26.04
C HIS A 65 -24.46 7.19 -25.72
N GLY A 66 -25.29 7.60 -24.76
CA GLY A 66 -26.57 6.92 -24.48
C GLY A 66 -26.41 5.54 -23.82
N ALA A 67 -25.30 5.29 -23.13
CA ALA A 67 -25.13 4.05 -22.38
C ALA A 67 -26.22 3.90 -21.29
N ALA A 68 -26.54 2.65 -20.97
CA ALA A 68 -27.49 2.34 -19.91
C ALA A 68 -27.10 3.04 -18.58
N TRP A 69 -28.10 3.64 -17.95
CA TRP A 69 -27.90 4.52 -16.81
C TRP A 69 -27.38 3.77 -15.58
N LEU A 70 -27.85 2.54 -15.35
CA LEU A 70 -27.50 1.74 -14.17
C LEU A 70 -26.02 1.30 -14.18
N PRO A 71 -25.49 0.76 -15.29
CA PRO A 71 -24.05 0.57 -15.47
C PRO A 71 -23.20 1.81 -15.23
N THR A 72 -23.66 2.94 -15.76
CA THR A 72 -22.94 4.22 -15.70
C THR A 72 -22.90 4.75 -14.27
N LEU A 73 -24.02 4.68 -13.55
CA LEU A 73 -24.14 5.11 -12.16
C LEU A 73 -23.28 4.26 -11.23
N THR A 74 -23.34 2.93 -11.37
CA THR A 74 -22.54 2.03 -10.51
C THR A 74 -21.05 2.15 -10.81
N GLY A 75 -20.66 2.38 -12.07
CA GLY A 75 -19.29 2.71 -12.43
C GLY A 75 -18.82 4.02 -11.81
N ALA A 76 -19.64 5.08 -11.85
CA ALA A 76 -19.31 6.37 -11.24
C ALA A 76 -19.16 6.26 -9.71
N ALA A 77 -20.08 5.54 -9.05
CA ALA A 77 -19.99 5.27 -7.61
C ALA A 77 -18.72 4.47 -7.27
N PHE A 78 -18.38 3.46 -8.07
CA PHE A 78 -17.15 2.68 -7.92
C PHE A 78 -15.90 3.54 -8.07
N THR A 79 -15.81 4.37 -9.11
CA THR A 79 -14.65 5.26 -9.33
C THR A 79 -14.52 6.28 -8.20
N ALA A 80 -15.62 6.89 -7.75
CA ALA A 80 -15.60 7.80 -6.62
C ALA A 80 -15.15 7.10 -5.33
N PHE A 81 -15.66 5.89 -5.08
CA PHE A 81 -15.27 5.08 -3.92
C PHE A 81 -13.77 4.73 -3.96
N ALA A 82 -13.26 4.26 -5.10
CA ALA A 82 -11.85 3.91 -5.27
C ALA A 82 -10.94 5.12 -5.02
N LEU A 83 -11.31 6.30 -5.54
CA LEU A 83 -10.58 7.55 -5.31
C LEU A 83 -10.58 7.94 -3.83
N LEU A 84 -11.74 7.88 -3.16
CA LEU A 84 -11.83 8.17 -1.72
C LEU A 84 -11.00 7.19 -0.88
N ALA A 85 -11.01 5.91 -1.25
CA ALA A 85 -10.22 4.88 -0.58
C ALA A 85 -8.71 5.12 -0.75
N ALA A 86 -8.26 5.48 -1.95
CA ALA A 86 -6.88 5.85 -2.23
C ALA A 86 -6.44 7.09 -1.43
N ILE A 87 -7.26 8.14 -1.39
CA ILE A 87 -7.00 9.36 -0.61
C ILE A 87 -6.95 9.04 0.90
N TRP A 88 -7.91 8.25 1.39
CA TRP A 88 -7.95 7.82 2.79
C TRP A 88 -6.72 7.00 3.19
N ALA A 89 -6.23 6.15 2.29
CA ALA A 89 -5.02 5.36 2.51
C ALA A 89 -3.75 6.23 2.44
N TRP A 90 -3.73 7.26 1.59
CA TRP A 90 -2.62 8.20 1.44
C TRP A 90 -2.47 9.19 2.61
N ARG A 91 -3.57 9.69 3.16
CA ARG A 91 -3.60 10.78 4.15
C ARG A 91 -2.78 10.52 5.42
N THR A 92 -2.52 9.26 5.78
CA THR A 92 -1.76 8.89 6.99
C THR A 92 -0.30 8.56 6.74
N ARG A 93 0.22 8.94 5.58
CA ARG A 93 1.64 8.79 5.29
C ARG A 93 2.45 9.71 6.20
N ASP A 94 3.23 9.13 7.10
CA ASP A 94 4.17 9.89 7.92
C ASP A 94 5.26 10.50 7.02
N ALA A 95 5.33 11.83 7.05
CA ALA A 95 6.31 12.64 6.32
C ALA A 95 7.36 13.19 7.31
N GLY A 96 8.15 12.30 7.90
CA GLY A 96 9.30 12.67 8.74
C GLY A 96 10.63 12.35 8.07
N SER A 97 11.70 12.98 8.54
CA SER A 97 13.08 12.62 8.22
C SER A 97 13.54 11.48 9.13
N ALA A 98 14.35 10.58 8.58
CA ALA A 98 14.94 9.45 9.31
C ALA A 98 16.33 9.86 9.84
N ASP A 99 16.35 10.87 10.71
CA ASP A 99 17.61 11.49 11.17
C ASP A 99 18.24 10.73 12.34
N SER A 100 17.46 9.88 13.03
CA SER A 100 17.91 8.95 14.07
C SER A 100 17.38 7.54 13.85
N VAL A 101 17.97 6.53 14.50
CA VAL A 101 17.48 5.14 14.50
C VAL A 101 16.04 5.08 15.03
N ARG A 102 15.74 5.84 16.08
CA ARG A 102 14.39 5.94 16.66
C ARG A 102 13.39 6.53 15.65
N ASP A 103 13.79 7.52 14.86
CA ASP A 103 12.95 8.11 13.82
C ASP A 103 12.77 7.16 12.63
N ALA A 104 13.82 6.46 12.20
CA ALA A 104 13.75 5.44 11.15
C ALA A 104 12.78 4.30 11.52
N LEU A 105 12.79 3.87 12.79
CA LEU A 105 11.90 2.84 13.31
C LEU A 105 10.45 3.32 13.38
N ARG A 106 10.22 4.53 13.92
CA ARG A 106 8.90 5.18 13.94
C ARG A 106 8.31 5.31 12.54
N LEU A 107 9.10 5.79 11.58
CA LEU A 107 8.69 5.90 10.18
C LEU A 107 8.38 4.54 9.56
N SER A 108 9.18 3.51 9.85
CA SER A 108 8.94 2.15 9.34
C SER A 108 7.64 1.56 9.88
N ILE A 109 7.32 1.80 11.16
CA ILE A 109 6.04 1.41 11.78
C ILE A 109 4.88 2.16 11.15
N GLY A 110 5.02 3.48 10.95
CA GLY A 110 4.03 4.32 10.27
C GLY A 110 3.74 3.86 8.84
N GLN A 111 4.79 3.54 8.09
CA GLN A 111 4.69 2.98 6.75
C GLN A 111 3.97 1.62 6.73
N ALA A 112 4.30 0.72 7.67
CA ALA A 112 3.62 -0.57 7.77
C ALA A 112 2.12 -0.43 8.08
N ARG A 113 1.74 0.51 8.96
CA ARG A 113 0.32 0.82 9.25
C ARG A 113 -0.38 1.40 8.03
N THR A 114 0.27 2.31 7.32
CA THR A 114 -0.24 2.89 6.08
C THR A 114 -0.48 1.80 5.04
N TRP A 115 0.46 0.87 4.86
CA TRP A 115 0.30 -0.29 3.98
C TRP A 115 -0.87 -1.19 4.37
N LEU A 116 -1.12 -1.42 5.66
CA LEU A 116 -2.29 -2.20 6.11
C LEU A 116 -3.61 -1.49 5.75
N ARG A 117 -3.67 -0.16 5.84
CA ARG A 117 -4.84 0.61 5.39
C ARG A 117 -5.05 0.51 3.89
N TRP A 118 -3.97 0.61 3.11
CA TRP A 118 -3.99 0.36 1.66
C TRP A 118 -4.56 -1.02 1.31
N ILE A 119 -4.20 -2.05 2.08
CA ILE A 119 -4.73 -3.39 1.86
C ILE A 119 -6.23 -3.46 2.18
N VAL A 120 -6.69 -2.82 3.26
CA VAL A 120 -8.13 -2.72 3.59
C VAL A 120 -8.91 -1.98 2.50
N ALA A 121 -8.36 -0.87 1.99
CA ALA A 121 -8.91 -0.16 0.84
C ALA A 121 -9.00 -1.09 -0.39
N GLY A 122 -7.95 -1.86 -0.66
CA GLY A 122 -7.92 -2.86 -1.74
C GLY A 122 -9.04 -3.90 -1.62
N TYR A 123 -9.29 -4.44 -0.43
CA TYR A 123 -10.42 -5.35 -0.21
C TYR A 123 -11.76 -4.72 -0.52
N ALA A 124 -11.99 -3.49 -0.08
CA ALA A 124 -13.23 -2.78 -0.32
C ALA A 124 -13.42 -2.46 -1.82
N ILE A 125 -12.34 -2.10 -2.53
CA ILE A 125 -12.34 -1.92 -3.98
C ILE A 125 -12.67 -3.23 -4.70
N CYS A 126 -12.07 -4.36 -4.30
CA CYS A 126 -12.42 -5.67 -4.87
C CYS A 126 -13.91 -6.00 -4.66
N ALA A 127 -14.46 -5.74 -3.47
CA ALA A 127 -15.88 -5.95 -3.20
C ALA A 127 -16.77 -5.07 -4.09
N ALA A 128 -16.45 -3.77 -4.21
CA ALA A 128 -17.18 -2.85 -5.06
C ALA A 128 -17.07 -3.22 -6.56
N ALA A 129 -15.92 -3.73 -6.99
CA ALA A 129 -15.71 -4.22 -8.36
C ALA A 129 -16.60 -5.43 -8.68
N LEU A 130 -16.77 -6.36 -7.73
CA LEU A 130 -17.68 -7.50 -7.89
C LEU A 130 -19.15 -7.05 -8.00
N VAL A 131 -19.56 -6.08 -7.20
CA VAL A 131 -20.91 -5.50 -7.29
C VAL A 131 -21.13 -4.86 -8.66
N HIS A 132 -20.19 -4.04 -9.14
CA HIS A 132 -20.28 -3.43 -10.46
C HIS A 132 -20.29 -4.48 -11.58
N LEU A 133 -19.46 -5.51 -11.49
CA LEU A 133 -19.43 -6.61 -12.45
C LEU A 133 -20.76 -7.38 -12.48
N ALA A 134 -21.37 -7.64 -11.33
CA ALA A 134 -22.67 -8.28 -11.25
C ALA A 134 -23.76 -7.44 -11.94
N VAL A 135 -23.73 -6.11 -11.77
CA VAL A 135 -24.63 -5.19 -12.47
C VAL A 135 -24.40 -5.21 -13.98
N MET A 136 -23.13 -5.22 -14.44
CA MET A 136 -22.83 -5.36 -15.87
C MET A 136 -23.40 -6.65 -16.46
N GLN A 137 -23.28 -7.77 -15.73
CA GLN A 137 -23.76 -9.07 -16.21
C GLN A 137 -25.28 -9.17 -16.22
N ALA A 138 -25.96 -8.54 -15.25
CA ALA A 138 -27.42 -8.51 -15.21
C ALA A 138 -28.03 -7.69 -16.36
N ASP A 139 -27.33 -6.67 -16.84
CA ASP A 139 -27.77 -5.78 -17.92
C ASP A 139 -27.34 -6.26 -19.32
N ALA A 140 -26.38 -7.19 -19.42
CA ALA A 140 -25.85 -7.67 -20.69
C ALA A 140 -26.80 -8.64 -21.40
N SER A 141 -27.12 -8.37 -22.67
CA SER A 141 -27.85 -9.28 -23.58
C SER A 141 -27.15 -9.41 -24.94
N PRO A 142 -26.59 -10.59 -25.29
CA PRO A 142 -26.45 -11.77 -24.44
C PRO A 142 -25.42 -11.56 -23.31
N PRO A 143 -25.47 -12.37 -22.23
CA PRO A 143 -24.43 -12.37 -21.20
C PRO A 143 -23.06 -12.65 -21.82
N ALA A 144 -22.01 -12.02 -21.30
CA ALA A 144 -20.64 -12.12 -21.80
C ALA A 144 -19.76 -12.94 -20.84
N PRO A 145 -19.95 -14.27 -20.75
CA PRO A 145 -19.33 -15.12 -19.74
C PRO A 145 -17.79 -15.11 -19.72
N PRO A 146 -17.04 -15.04 -20.86
CA PRO A 146 -15.58 -15.08 -20.78
C PRO A 146 -14.99 -13.83 -20.12
N ILE A 147 -15.57 -12.65 -20.38
CA ILE A 147 -15.12 -11.38 -19.79
C ILE A 147 -15.46 -11.37 -18.29
N ALA A 148 -16.65 -11.83 -17.92
CA ALA A 148 -17.06 -11.96 -16.53
C ALA A 148 -16.13 -12.90 -15.75
N ALA A 149 -15.83 -14.06 -16.32
CA ALA A 149 -14.94 -15.05 -15.72
C ALA A 149 -13.51 -14.52 -15.57
N ALA A 150 -12.98 -13.85 -16.60
CA ALA A 150 -11.66 -13.22 -16.54
C ALA A 150 -11.58 -12.13 -15.45
N ALA A 151 -12.60 -11.27 -15.37
CA ALA A 151 -12.68 -10.23 -14.34
C ALA A 151 -12.80 -10.83 -12.94
N ALA A 152 -13.62 -11.86 -12.75
CA ALA A 152 -13.76 -12.55 -11.47
C ALA A 152 -12.44 -13.25 -11.05
N ALA A 153 -11.76 -13.91 -11.99
CA ALA A 153 -10.45 -14.53 -11.74
C ALA A 153 -9.39 -13.49 -11.36
N PHE A 154 -9.38 -12.33 -12.01
CA PHE A 154 -8.49 -11.22 -11.67
C PHE A 154 -8.76 -10.68 -10.25
N VAL A 155 -10.03 -10.49 -9.89
CA VAL A 155 -10.41 -10.09 -8.53
C VAL A 155 -9.96 -11.12 -7.51
N LEU A 156 -10.17 -12.41 -7.77
CA LEU A 156 -9.73 -13.49 -6.87
C LEU A 156 -8.21 -13.49 -6.69
N ALA A 157 -7.45 -13.37 -7.78
CA ALA A 157 -6.00 -13.28 -7.72
C ALA A 157 -5.53 -12.07 -6.90
N THR A 158 -6.22 -10.94 -7.04
CA THR A 158 -5.94 -9.72 -6.27
C THR A 158 -6.24 -9.92 -4.78
N LEU A 159 -7.36 -10.54 -4.42
CA LEU A 159 -7.70 -10.88 -3.03
C LEU A 159 -6.65 -11.80 -2.39
N VAL A 160 -6.15 -12.79 -3.13
CA VAL A 160 -5.07 -13.68 -2.66
C VAL A 160 -3.78 -12.89 -2.44
N ALA A 161 -3.39 -12.05 -3.40
CA ALA A 161 -2.20 -11.20 -3.27
C ALA A 161 -2.30 -10.25 -2.07
N LEU A 162 -3.46 -9.62 -1.85
CA LEU A 162 -3.75 -8.78 -0.68
C LEU A 162 -3.66 -9.56 0.62
N ALA A 163 -4.17 -10.80 0.67
CA ALA A 163 -4.10 -11.64 1.87
C ALA A 163 -2.65 -12.01 2.22
N ILE A 164 -1.85 -12.36 1.22
CA ILE A 164 -0.41 -12.64 1.40
C ILE A 164 0.30 -11.38 1.88
N ALA A 165 0.05 -10.24 1.24
CA ALA A 165 0.64 -8.95 1.62
C ALA A 165 0.26 -8.58 3.06
N GLN A 166 -1.00 -8.75 3.46
CA GLN A 166 -1.47 -8.48 4.82
C GLN A 166 -0.72 -9.31 5.86
N ARG A 167 -0.56 -10.61 5.62
CA ARG A 167 0.18 -11.50 6.53
C ARG A 167 1.63 -11.06 6.67
N ARG A 168 2.29 -10.73 5.56
CA ARG A 168 3.69 -10.24 5.55
C ARG A 168 3.82 -8.92 6.33
N GLN A 169 2.92 -7.96 6.12
CA GLN A 169 2.96 -6.67 6.80
C GLN A 169 2.63 -6.76 8.29
N ARG A 170 1.70 -7.64 8.70
CA ARG A 170 1.42 -7.89 10.13
C ARG A 170 2.64 -8.46 10.85
N ARG A 171 3.32 -9.45 10.25
CA ARG A 171 4.57 -10.02 10.80
C ARG A 171 5.66 -8.97 10.93
N ARG A 172 5.83 -8.14 9.89
CA ARG A 172 6.79 -7.04 9.92
C ARG A 172 6.49 -6.03 11.02
N LEU A 173 5.22 -5.65 11.17
CA LEU A 173 4.79 -4.71 12.20
C LEU A 173 5.03 -5.25 13.61
N SER A 174 4.81 -6.55 13.85
CA SER A 174 5.15 -7.16 15.14
C SER A 174 6.65 -7.12 15.41
N SER A 175 7.50 -7.47 14.43
CA SER A 175 8.96 -7.43 14.60
C SER A 175 9.47 -6.02 14.90
N LEU A 176 8.97 -4.99 14.18
CA LEU A 176 9.36 -3.60 14.42
C LEU A 176 8.94 -3.09 15.81
N ARG A 177 7.82 -3.59 16.35
CA ARG A 177 7.37 -3.24 17.71
C ARG A 177 8.23 -3.86 18.79
N VAL A 178 8.73 -5.09 18.59
CA VAL A 178 9.67 -5.74 19.51
C VAL A 178 10.96 -4.92 19.57
N LEU A 179 11.55 -4.61 18.41
CA LEU A 179 12.76 -3.77 18.33
C LEU A 179 12.57 -2.38 18.97
N GLN A 180 11.35 -1.82 18.89
CA GLN A 180 11.05 -0.55 19.52
C GLN A 180 11.08 -0.66 21.05
N ALA A 181 10.49 -1.73 21.60
CA ALA A 181 10.52 -1.99 23.03
C ALA A 181 11.96 -2.20 23.53
N ASP A 182 12.76 -3.00 22.82
CA ASP A 182 14.16 -3.26 23.18
C ASP A 182 14.99 -1.97 23.22
N LEU A 183 14.79 -1.06 22.27
CA LEU A 183 15.45 0.26 22.22
C LEU A 183 14.95 1.25 23.28
N ASP A 184 13.69 1.13 23.69
CA ASP A 184 13.14 1.94 24.77
C ASP A 184 13.71 1.45 26.12
N ASP A 185 13.84 0.14 26.33
CA ASP A 185 14.42 -0.46 27.55
C ASP A 185 15.93 -0.17 27.71
N THR A 186 16.72 -0.25 26.63
CA THR A 186 18.17 0.07 26.69
C THR A 186 18.44 1.55 26.94
N GLY A 187 17.61 2.45 26.38
CA GLY A 187 17.72 3.89 26.60
C GLY A 187 17.43 4.33 28.03
N ASP A 188 16.68 3.54 28.80
CA ASP A 188 16.41 3.78 30.22
C ASP A 188 17.54 3.29 31.14
N THR A 189 18.37 2.35 30.68
CA THR A 189 19.52 1.84 31.45
C THR A 189 20.78 2.71 31.40
N GLU A 190 20.88 3.62 30.42
CA GLU A 190 22.03 4.52 30.25
C GLU A 190 21.83 5.91 30.90
N ARG A 191 20.72 6.12 31.61
CA ARG A 191 20.41 7.33 32.38
C ARG A 191 20.56 7.12 33.88
#